data_AF-A0A936MRD6-F1
#
_entry.id   AF-A0A936MRD6-F1
#
_cell.length_a   1.000
_cell.length_b   1.000
_cell.length_c   1.000
_cell.angle_alpha   90.00
_cell.angle_beta   90.00
_cell.angle_gamma   90.00
#
_symmetry.space_group_name_H-M   'P 1'
#
loop_
_entity.id
_entity.type
_entity.pdbx_description
1 polymer ?
#
loop_
_entity_poly.entity_id
_entity_poly.type
_entity_poly.pdbx_seq_one_letter_code
_entity_poly.pdbx_strand_id
1 'polypeptide(L)'
;MQSEIDAELGGDPGSKVQFVGINEAGHEAGNPLITNGRNLPWLQDTIDEQVWKNWGITFRDVVVLDAENRPIAVHNVTTYPLSVTENYAALKQILLDAAQKL
;
A
#
# COMPACT_ATOMS: atom_id res chain seq x y z
N MET A 1 4.09 -9.91 -3.43
CA MET A 1 4.26 -8.68 -4.22
C MET A 1 5.58 -7.92 -3.97
N GLN A 2 5.95 -7.48 -2.76
CA GLN A 2 7.19 -6.67 -2.56
C GLN A 2 8.43 -7.30 -3.22
N SER A 3 8.73 -8.56 -2.90
CA SER A 3 9.86 -9.28 -3.49
C SER A 3 9.78 -9.46 -5.01
N GLU A 4 8.57 -9.49 -5.59
CA GLU A 4 8.37 -9.56 -7.04
C GLU A 4 8.70 -8.22 -7.69
N ILE A 5 8.22 -7.12 -7.11
CA ILE A 5 8.52 -5.76 -7.57
C ILE A 5 10.03 -5.49 -7.48
N ASP A 6 10.67 -5.86 -6.36
CA ASP A 6 12.10 -5.64 -6.16
C ASP A 6 12.95 -6.38 -7.21
N ALA A 7 12.55 -7.61 -7.53
CA ALA A 7 13.17 -8.44 -8.55
C ALA A 7 12.97 -7.85 -9.96
N GLU A 8 11.76 -7.41 -10.29
CA GLU A 8 11.45 -6.78 -11.59
C GLU A 8 12.16 -5.44 -11.79
N LEU A 9 12.42 -4.68 -10.72
CA LEU A 9 13.15 -3.42 -10.77
C LEU A 9 14.69 -3.58 -10.66
N GLY A 10 15.25 -4.80 -10.58
CA GLY A 10 16.71 -5.03 -10.72
C GLY A 10 17.62 -4.73 -9.52
N GLY A 11 17.28 -5.18 -8.29
CA GLY A 11 18.11 -5.11 -7.07
C GLY A 11 18.63 -3.78 -6.44
N ASP A 12 18.58 -2.60 -7.08
CA ASP A 12 19.30 -1.42 -6.52
C ASP A 12 18.69 -0.82 -5.22
N PRO A 13 19.46 -0.57 -4.14
CA PRO A 13 18.96 -0.02 -2.88
C PRO A 13 18.81 1.51 -2.97
N GLY A 14 17.64 1.98 -3.42
CA GLY A 14 17.33 3.41 -3.41
C GLY A 14 16.09 3.84 -4.20
N SER A 15 15.47 2.95 -4.99
CA SER A 15 14.51 3.35 -6.04
C SER A 15 13.20 2.56 -6.10
N LYS A 16 12.82 1.82 -5.06
CA LYS A 16 11.86 0.71 -5.21
C LYS A 16 10.72 0.82 -4.24
N VAL A 17 9.50 0.79 -4.76
CA VAL A 17 8.20 0.82 -4.06
C VAL A 17 8.28 0.31 -2.62
N GLN A 18 7.81 1.11 -1.67
CA GLN A 18 7.70 0.73 -0.25
C GLN A 18 6.23 0.61 0.13
N PHE A 19 5.87 -0.43 0.90
CA PHE A 19 4.55 -0.54 1.50
C PHE A 19 4.55 -0.07 2.95
N VAL A 20 3.61 0.79 3.28
CA VAL A 20 3.26 1.16 4.65
C VAL A 20 1.74 1.00 4.79
N GLY A 21 1.32 0.25 5.81
CA GLY A 21 -0.09 0.17 6.17
C GLY A 21 -0.43 1.21 7.24
N ILE A 22 -1.67 1.73 7.19
CA ILE A 22 -2.21 2.62 8.22
C ILE A 22 -3.56 2.07 8.63
N ASN A 23 -3.71 1.68 9.89
CA ASN A 23 -4.98 1.22 10.43
C ASN A 23 -5.86 2.39 10.86
N GLU A 24 -7.19 2.24 10.74
CA GLU A 24 -8.15 3.24 11.20
C GLU A 24 -8.11 3.40 12.72
N ALA A 25 -8.30 4.63 13.21
CA ALA A 25 -8.44 4.90 14.63
C ALA A 25 -9.64 4.12 15.23
N GLY A 26 -9.44 3.46 16.38
CA GLY A 26 -10.45 2.61 17.00
C GLY A 26 -10.45 1.14 16.55
N HIS A 27 -9.58 0.78 15.61
CA HIS A 27 -9.42 -0.60 15.11
C HIS A 27 -8.12 -1.28 15.59
N GLU A 28 -7.47 -0.76 16.64
CA GLU A 28 -6.15 -1.18 17.13
C GLU A 28 -6.10 -2.67 17.48
N ALA A 29 -7.22 -3.22 17.96
CA ALA A 29 -7.35 -4.62 18.33
C ALA A 29 -7.06 -5.59 17.16
N GLY A 30 -7.17 -5.13 15.91
CA GLY A 30 -6.84 -5.90 14.71
C GLY A 30 -5.35 -5.92 14.37
N ASN A 31 -4.52 -5.05 14.95
CA ASN A 31 -3.11 -4.90 14.60
C ASN A 31 -2.30 -6.21 14.77
N PRO A 32 -2.49 -7.02 15.83
CA PRO A 32 -1.78 -8.30 15.94
C PRO A 32 -2.13 -9.28 14.81
N LEU A 33 -3.38 -9.28 14.33
CA LEU A 33 -3.82 -10.22 13.28
C LEU A 33 -3.16 -9.90 11.93
N ILE A 34 -2.94 -8.63 11.62
CA ILE A 34 -2.34 -8.22 10.34
C ILE A 34 -0.81 -8.27 10.37
N THR A 35 -0.18 -8.05 11.52
CA THR A 35 1.29 -7.97 11.64
C THR A 35 1.97 -9.30 12.02
N ASN A 36 1.24 -10.24 12.65
CA ASN A 36 1.84 -11.50 13.12
C ASN A 36 2.51 -12.29 11.98
N GLY A 37 3.80 -12.57 12.13
CA GLY A 37 4.61 -13.31 11.17
C GLY A 37 4.92 -12.57 9.87
N ARG A 38 4.67 -11.25 9.79
CA ARG A 38 4.90 -10.43 8.59
C ARG A 38 5.90 -9.32 8.85
N ASN A 39 6.77 -9.08 7.88
CA ASN A 39 7.60 -7.88 7.84
C ASN A 39 6.85 -6.79 7.05
N LEU A 40 6.01 -6.03 7.74
CA LEU A 40 5.15 -5.00 7.17
C LEU A 40 5.17 -3.77 8.07
N PRO A 41 5.71 -2.62 7.60
CA PRO A 41 5.53 -1.35 8.29
C PRO A 41 4.03 -1.07 8.48
N TRP A 42 3.60 -0.91 9.72
CA TRP A 42 2.19 -0.80 10.08
C TRP A 42 2.01 0.32 11.12
N LEU A 43 1.36 1.39 10.69
CA LEU A 43 1.02 2.54 11.50
C LEU A 43 -0.41 2.46 12.00
N GLN A 44 -0.70 3.25 13.03
CA GLN A 44 -2.04 3.41 13.60
C GLN A 44 -2.44 4.87 13.45
N ASP A 45 -3.56 5.14 12.76
CA ASP A 45 -4.14 6.47 12.71
C ASP A 45 -4.65 6.89 14.09
N THR A 46 -4.66 8.20 14.35
CA THR A 46 -5.06 8.79 15.63
C THR A 46 -6.14 9.85 15.42
N ILE A 47 -6.83 10.21 16.51
CA ILE A 47 -7.84 11.27 16.48
C ILE A 47 -7.26 12.65 16.15
N ASP A 48 -5.96 12.84 16.36
CA ASP A 48 -5.25 14.10 16.12
C ASP A 48 -4.81 14.20 14.64
N GLU A 49 -4.26 13.12 14.07
CA GLU A 49 -3.76 13.09 12.69
C GLU A 49 -4.89 12.91 11.65
N GLN A 50 -5.89 12.08 11.95
CA GLN A 50 -7.05 11.80 11.08
C GLN A 50 -6.68 11.47 9.63
N VAL A 51 -5.61 10.69 9.41
CA VAL A 51 -5.07 10.40 8.07
C VAL A 51 -6.13 9.76 7.17
N TRP A 52 -6.89 8.78 7.68
CA TRP A 52 -7.95 8.09 6.92
C TRP A 52 -8.99 9.08 6.39
N LYS A 53 -9.44 9.98 7.27
CA LYS A 53 -10.43 11.00 6.91
C LYS A 53 -9.86 12.01 5.93
N ASN A 54 -8.63 12.48 6.17
CA ASN A 54 -7.98 13.49 5.34
C ASN A 54 -7.68 12.97 3.93
N TRP A 55 -7.39 11.66 3.80
CA TRP A 55 -7.14 11.01 2.52
C TRP A 55 -8.42 10.48 1.85
N GLY A 56 -9.58 10.56 2.52
CA GLY A 56 -10.86 10.09 1.99
C GLY A 56 -10.91 8.57 1.79
N ILE A 57 -10.26 7.82 2.68
CA ILE A 57 -10.19 6.35 2.61
C ILE A 57 -11.57 5.74 2.82
N THR A 58 -11.97 4.81 1.95
CA THR A 58 -13.25 4.09 2.08
C THR A 58 -13.12 2.85 2.96
N PHE A 59 -12.18 1.96 2.62
CA PHE A 59 -11.71 0.81 3.43
C PHE A 59 -10.83 -0.08 2.55
N ARG A 60 -9.60 -0.37 3.01
CA ARG A 60 -8.60 -1.16 2.24
C ARG A 60 -8.30 -0.54 0.86
N ASP A 61 -8.17 0.78 0.83
CA ASP A 61 -7.59 1.47 -0.31
C ASP A 61 -6.07 1.35 -0.27
N VAL A 62 -5.48 1.09 -1.43
CA VAL A 62 -4.04 1.23 -1.68
C VAL A 62 -3.86 2.55 -2.41
N VAL A 63 -3.38 3.56 -1.68
CA VAL A 63 -3.02 4.87 -2.25
C VAL A 63 -1.60 4.76 -2.79
N VAL A 64 -1.42 5.01 -4.09
CA VAL A 64 -0.12 4.94 -4.77
C VAL A 64 0.42 6.35 -4.92
N LEU A 65 1.65 6.55 -4.45
CA LEU A 65 2.37 7.82 -4.49
C LEU A 65 3.48 7.77 -5.54
N ASP A 66 3.80 8.92 -6.14
CA ASP A 66 5.04 9.10 -6.91
C ASP A 66 6.24 9.42 -5.99
N ALA A 67 7.40 9.67 -6.60
CA ALA A 67 8.65 9.95 -5.89
C ALA A 67 8.64 11.27 -5.11
N GLU A 68 7.76 12.20 -5.47
CA GLU A 68 7.52 13.45 -4.76
C GLU A 68 6.42 13.31 -3.69
N ASN A 69 5.97 12.09 -3.39
CA ASN A 69 4.88 11.77 -2.47
C ASN A 69 3.51 12.33 -2.87
N ARG A 70 3.26 12.53 -4.16
CA ARG A 70 1.96 12.95 -4.67
C ARG A 70 1.10 11.73 -4.99
N PRO A 71 -0.20 11.71 -4.63
CA PRO A 71 -1.08 10.61 -4.97
C PRO A 71 -1.35 10.59 -6.48
N ILE A 72 -1.09 9.44 -7.11
CA ILE A 72 -1.28 9.25 -8.56
C ILE A 72 -2.31 8.17 -8.88
N ALA A 73 -2.65 7.29 -7.94
CA ALA A 73 -3.71 6.30 -8.09
C ALA A 73 -4.26 5.85 -6.73
N VAL A 74 -5.50 5.34 -6.74
CA VAL A 74 -6.11 4.63 -5.61
C VAL A 74 -6.68 3.31 -6.13
N HIS A 75 -6.35 2.21 -5.46
CA HIS A 75 -6.84 0.87 -5.80
C HIS A 75 -7.49 0.21 -4.58
N ASN A 76 -8.80 -0.03 -4.65
CA ASN A 76 -9.54 -0.63 -3.55
C ASN A 76 -9.52 -2.16 -3.62
N VAL A 77 -8.85 -2.83 -2.67
CA VAL A 77 -8.69 -4.30 -2.70
C VAL A 77 -9.89 -5.06 -2.09
N THR A 78 -10.94 -4.35 -1.69
CA THR A 78 -12.26 -4.95 -1.40
C THR A 78 -13.08 -5.09 -2.67
N THR A 79 -13.04 -4.07 -3.53
CA THR A 79 -13.69 -4.05 -4.85
C THR A 79 -12.95 -4.94 -5.85
N TYR A 80 -11.62 -4.96 -5.79
CA TYR A 80 -10.75 -5.77 -6.64
C TYR A 80 -9.92 -6.74 -5.77
N PRO A 81 -10.48 -7.89 -5.35
CA PRO A 81 -9.80 -8.81 -4.46
C PRO A 81 -8.50 -9.35 -5.05
N LEU A 82 -7.41 -9.31 -4.28
CA LEU A 82 -6.09 -9.81 -4.68
C LEU A 82 -6.02 -11.34 -4.84
N SER A 83 -7.05 -12.07 -4.43
CA SER A 83 -7.21 -13.50 -4.71
C SER A 83 -7.56 -13.78 -6.18
N VAL A 84 -7.97 -12.76 -6.92
CA VAL A 84 -8.22 -12.83 -8.37
C VAL A 84 -6.92 -12.43 -9.08
N THR A 85 -6.41 -13.32 -9.93
CA THR A 85 -5.11 -13.16 -10.60
C THR A 85 -5.00 -11.86 -11.37
N GLU A 86 -6.07 -11.47 -12.07
CA GLU A 86 -6.13 -10.26 -12.89
C GLU A 86 -6.04 -8.99 -12.01
N ASN A 87 -6.69 -8.98 -10.84
CA ASN A 87 -6.64 -7.85 -9.92
C ASN A 87 -5.25 -7.72 -9.27
N TYR A 88 -4.65 -8.85 -8.90
CA TYR A 88 -3.28 -8.88 -8.39
C TYR A 88 -2.29 -8.33 -9.43
N ALA A 89 -2.39 -8.80 -10.68
CA ALA A 89 -1.56 -8.34 -11.78
C ALA A 89 -1.78 -6.84 -12.05
N ALA A 90 -3.02 -6.36 -12.02
CA ALA A 90 -3.36 -4.95 -12.21
C ALA A 90 -2.72 -4.05 -11.14
N LEU A 91 -2.85 -4.40 -9.85
CA LEU A 91 -2.20 -3.63 -8.78
C LEU A 91 -0.68 -3.65 -8.92
N LYS A 92 -0.08 -4.81 -9.21
CA LYS A 92 1.37 -4.90 -9.42
C LYS A 92 1.83 -3.99 -10.55
N GLN A 93 1.12 -3.97 -11.67
CA GLN A 93 1.46 -3.12 -12.81
C GLN A 93 1.38 -1.63 -12.46
N ILE A 94 0.35 -1.20 -11.73
CA ILE A 94 0.23 0.20 -11.26
C ILE A 94 1.48 0.61 -10.45
N LEU A 95 1.96 -0.27 -9.57
CA LEU A 95 3.13 0.00 -8.72
C LEU A 95 4.43 0.03 -9.53
N LEU A 96 4.58 -0.85 -10.52
CA LEU A 96 5.73 -0.85 -11.42
C LEU A 96 5.76 0.42 -12.29
N ASP A 97 4.61 0.81 -12.83
CA ASP A 97 4.48 2.03 -13.64
C ASP A 97 4.78 3.29 -12.80
N ALA A 98 4.37 3.31 -11.54
CA ALA A 98 4.70 4.39 -10.61
C ALA A 98 6.20 4.50 -10.35
N ALA A 99 6.90 3.35 -10.21
CA ALA A 99 8.33 3.31 -9.96
C ALA A 99 9.19 3.64 -11.20
N GLN A 100 8.69 3.40 -12.41
CA GLN A 100 9.44 3.64 -13.66
C GLN A 100 9.37 5.08 -14.17
N LYS A 101 8.45 5.92 -13.66
CA LYS A 101 8.30 7.33 -14.07
C LYS A 101 9.31 8.30 -13.42
N LEU A 102 10.36 7.77 -12.81
CA LEU A 102 11.49 8.48 -12.23
C LEU A 102 12.42 9.08 -13.29
#